data_AF-A0A848YGY9-F1
#
_entry.id   AF-A0A848YGY9-F1
#
_cell.length_a   1.000
_cell.length_b   1.000
_cell.length_c   1.000
_cell.angle_alpha   90.00
_cell.angle_beta   90.00
_cell.angle_gamma   90.00
#
_symmetry.space_group_name_H-M   'P 1'
#
loop_
_entity.id
_entity.type
_entity.pdbx_description
1 polymer ?
#
loop_
_entity_poly.entity_id
_entity_poly.type
_entity_poly.pdbx_seq_one_letter_code
_entity_poly.pdbx_strand_id
1 'polypeptide(L)'
;MAGDVVPKLAARLHVNLVVMGTVSCTDVGGLFIGNTAEMILGRLNCSVLAVKPPAFRTPVSLEQPTTQEAAYASCRHHPRSDVRDDLSADASIVPGSSL
;
A
#
# COMPACT_ATOMS: atom_id res chain seq x y z
N MET A 1 9.41 10.19 23.16
CA MET A 1 8.40 11.28 23.21
C MET A 1 8.16 11.96 21.85
N ALA A 2 9.13 12.02 20.93
CA ALA A 2 8.92 12.70 19.63
C ALA A 2 7.87 12.04 18.71
N GLY A 3 7.74 10.70 18.73
CA GLY A 3 6.80 9.96 17.86
C GLY A 3 5.33 10.02 18.27
N ASP A 4 4.97 10.72 19.34
CA ASP A 4 3.62 10.67 19.92
C ASP A 4 2.70 11.79 19.42
N VAL A 5 3.26 12.89 18.91
CA VAL A 5 2.51 14.09 18.57
C VAL A 5 1.63 13.87 17.35
N VAL A 6 2.18 13.26 16.31
CA VAL A 6 1.47 13.02 15.03
C VAL A 6 0.29 12.06 15.22
N PRO A 7 0.43 10.88 15.85
CA PRO A 7 -0.71 9.99 16.10
C PRO A 7 -1.79 10.62 16.98
N LYS A 8 -1.40 11.36 18.03
CA LYS A 8 -2.37 12.06 18.91
C LYS A 8 -3.15 13.12 18.15
N LEU A 9 -2.49 13.89 17.29
CA LEU A 9 -3.16 14.92 16.48
C LEU A 9 -4.08 14.28 15.44
N ALA A 10 -3.63 13.23 14.76
CA ALA A 10 -4.43 12.50 13.79
C ALA A 10 -5.73 11.94 14.41
N ALA A 11 -5.63 11.37 15.62
CA ALA A 11 -6.78 10.88 16.37
C ALA A 11 -7.74 12.03 16.76
N ARG A 12 -7.20 13.14 17.28
CA ARG A 12 -7.98 14.30 17.71
C ARG A 12 -8.71 15.01 16.56
N LEU A 13 -8.09 15.02 15.38
CA LEU A 13 -8.63 15.67 14.18
C LEU A 13 -9.44 14.71 13.29
N HIS A 14 -9.63 13.45 13.71
CA HIS A 14 -10.30 12.41 12.93
C HIS A 14 -9.76 12.29 11.49
N VAL A 15 -8.44 12.32 11.35
CA VAL A 15 -7.77 12.28 10.04
C VAL A 15 -7.89 10.88 9.43
N ASN A 16 -8.28 10.81 8.15
CA ASN A 16 -8.31 9.56 7.39
C ASN A 16 -7.04 9.30 6.57
N LEU A 17 -6.22 10.34 6.31
CA LEU A 17 -4.98 10.24 5.55
C LEU A 17 -3.89 11.12 6.14
N VAL A 18 -2.72 10.53 6.41
CA VAL A 18 -1.50 11.25 6.78
C VAL A 18 -0.50 11.14 5.64
N VAL A 19 0.01 12.29 5.19
CA VAL A 19 1.10 12.36 4.21
C VAL A 19 2.41 12.50 4.97
N MET A 20 3.36 11.60 4.72
CA MET A 20 4.70 11.64 5.33
C MET A 20 5.77 11.63 4.26
N GLY A 21 6.77 12.49 4.39
CA GLY A 21 8.00 12.38 3.60
C GLY A 21 8.83 11.19 4.06
N THR A 22 9.58 10.57 3.14
CA THR A 22 10.55 9.53 3.51
C THR A 22 11.70 10.15 4.32
N VAL A 23 11.85 9.74 5.58
CA VAL A 23 13.00 10.10 6.42
C VAL A 23 14.20 9.25 6.01
N SER A 24 15.05 9.80 5.16
CA SER A 24 16.35 9.23 4.82
C SER A 24 17.43 9.87 5.69
N CYS A 25 18.06 9.10 6.58
CA CYS A 25 19.34 9.48 7.17
C CYS A 25 20.42 8.80 6.34
N THR A 26 21.11 9.54 5.48
CA THR A 26 22.12 9.01 4.56
C THR A 26 23.46 8.71 5.23
N ASP A 27 23.65 9.09 6.49
CA ASP A 27 24.99 9.10 7.11
C ASP A 27 25.42 7.78 7.77
N VAL A 28 24.49 6.88 8.13
CA VAL A 28 24.86 5.61 8.78
C VAL A 28 23.95 4.46 8.32
N GLY A 29 24.46 3.65 7.38
CA GLY A 29 24.19 2.21 7.27
C GLY A 29 22.74 1.71 7.34
N GLY A 30 21.88 2.11 6.41
CA GLY A 30 20.71 1.29 6.05
C GLY A 30 19.37 1.62 6.73
N LEU A 31 19.21 2.80 7.33
CA LEU A 31 17.93 3.21 7.92
C LEU A 31 17.01 3.86 6.86
N PHE A 32 16.18 3.05 6.17
CA PHE A 32 15.21 3.54 5.15
C PHE A 32 13.98 4.23 5.75
N ILE A 33 13.61 3.86 6.98
CA ILE A 33 12.57 4.48 7.78
C ILE A 33 13.23 4.87 9.10
N GLY A 34 13.40 6.17 9.37
CA GLY A 34 13.93 6.63 10.65
C GLY A 34 13.11 6.07 11.83
N ASN A 35 13.75 5.76 12.96
CA ASN A 35 13.11 5.21 14.17
C ASN A 35 11.86 6.02 14.63
N THR A 36 11.88 7.34 14.40
CA THR A 36 10.70 8.18 14.64
C THR A 36 9.54 7.91 13.68
N ALA A 37 9.82 7.74 12.39
CA ALA A 37 8.78 7.38 11.43
C ALA A 37 8.24 5.99 11.71
N GLU A 38 9.09 5.01 12.03
CA GLU A 38 8.64 3.67 12.42
C GLU A 38 7.67 3.73 13.61
N MET A 39 8.04 4.47 14.65
CA MET A 39 7.20 4.67 15.84
C MET A 39 5.87 5.35 15.52
N ILE A 40 5.85 6.30 14.57
CA ILE A 40 4.62 6.98 14.13
C ILE A 40 3.76 6.00 13.32
N LEU A 41 4.33 5.31 12.34
CA LEU A 41 3.62 4.35 11.48
C LEU A 41 2.95 3.25 12.30
N GLY A 42 3.65 2.70 13.30
CA GLY A 42 3.10 1.65 14.16
C GLY A 42 1.92 2.09 15.04
N ARG A 43 1.60 3.39 15.09
CA ARG A 43 0.56 3.96 15.95
C ARG A 43 -0.55 4.69 15.20
N LEU A 44 -0.41 4.89 13.90
CA LEU A 44 -1.43 5.51 13.07
C LEU A 44 -2.51 4.49 12.73
N ASN A 45 -3.78 4.87 12.93
CA ASN A 45 -4.96 4.06 12.58
C ASN A 45 -5.62 4.52 11.27
N CYS A 46 -4.90 5.28 10.44
CA CYS A 46 -5.39 5.88 9.21
C CYS A 46 -4.46 5.56 8.04
N SER A 47 -4.91 5.84 6.82
CA SER A 47 -4.06 5.65 5.65
C SER A 47 -2.82 6.54 5.71
N VAL A 48 -1.72 6.04 5.19
CA VAL A 48 -0.44 6.77 5.10
C VAL A 48 0.00 6.84 3.64
N LEU A 49 0.24 8.05 3.15
CA LEU A 49 0.89 8.29 1.87
C LEU A 49 2.34 8.69 2.11
N ALA A 50 3.26 7.75 1.85
CA ALA A 50 4.68 8.01 1.93
C ALA A 50 5.18 8.62 0.61
N VAL A 51 5.71 9.84 0.68
CA VAL A 51 6.24 10.58 -0.47
C VAL A 51 7.76 10.49 -0.47
N LYS A 52 8.27 9.86 -1.53
CA LYS A 52 9.68 9.75 -1.86
C LYS A 52 10.15 11.02 -2.61
N PRO A 53 11.30 11.63 -2.28
CA PRO A 53 11.81 12.76 -3.05
C PRO A 53 12.23 12.32 -4.47
N PRO A 54 12.12 13.20 -5.48
CA PRO A 54 12.43 12.86 -6.88
C PRO A 54 13.81 12.22 -7.11
N ALA A 55 14.80 12.58 -6.28
CA ALA A 55 16.17 12.09 -6.38
C ALA A 55 16.47 10.81 -5.57
N PHE A 56 15.51 10.21 -4.84
CA PHE A 56 15.78 8.97 -4.09
C PHE A 56 16.08 7.83 -5.09
N ARG A 57 17.15 7.09 -4.84
CA ARG A 57 17.47 5.84 -5.57
C ARG A 57 17.12 4.66 -4.67
N THR A 58 16.39 3.68 -5.22
CA THR A 58 16.04 2.49 -4.44
C THR A 58 17.31 1.67 -4.19
N PRO A 59 17.56 1.22 -2.94
CA PRO A 59 18.62 0.27 -2.61
C PRO A 59 18.28 -1.15 -3.05
N VAL A 60 17.00 -1.43 -3.36
CA VAL A 60 16.50 -2.76 -3.69
C VAL A 60 16.70 -2.99 -5.18
N SER A 61 17.45 -4.03 -5.50
CA SER A 61 17.58 -4.58 -6.85
C SER A 61 16.36 -5.45 -7.17
N LEU A 62 15.88 -5.38 -8.41
CA LEU A 62 14.86 -6.31 -8.89
C LEU A 62 15.55 -7.61 -9.30
N GLU A 63 15.25 -8.72 -8.62
CA GLU A 63 15.53 -10.05 -9.15
C GLU A 63 14.51 -10.36 -10.26
N GLN A 64 14.90 -11.18 -11.24
CA GLN A 64 14.03 -11.50 -12.38
C GLN A 64 12.74 -12.18 -11.89
N PRO A 65 11.57 -11.83 -12.47
CA PRO A 65 10.31 -12.31 -11.97
C PRO A 65 10.26 -13.83 -12.04
N THR A 66 10.14 -14.45 -10.88
CA THR A 66 9.76 -15.85 -10.80
C THR A 66 8.34 -16.01 -11.38
N THR A 67 8.00 -17.20 -11.87
CA THR A 67 6.76 -17.49 -12.63
C THR A 67 5.47 -16.97 -11.96
N GLN A 68 5.48 -16.74 -10.64
CA GLN A 68 4.35 -16.23 -9.86
C GLN A 68 4.15 -14.71 -9.98
N GLU A 69 5.19 -13.90 -10.23
CA GLU A 69 5.06 -12.45 -10.49
C GLU A 69 4.54 -12.16 -11.90
N ALA A 70 4.83 -13.03 -12.88
CA ALA A 70 4.30 -12.94 -14.24
C ALA A 70 2.75 -13.07 -14.25
N ALA A 71 2.19 -13.91 -13.37
CA ALA A 71 0.74 -14.04 -13.22
C ALA A 71 0.11 -12.74 -12.68
N TYR A 72 0.74 -12.08 -11.70
CA TYR A 72 0.25 -10.81 -11.15
C TYR A 72 0.40 -9.64 -12.14
N ALA A 73 1.47 -9.61 -12.93
CA ALA A 73 1.66 -8.63 -14.01
C ALA A 73 0.65 -8.81 -15.15
N SER A 74 0.27 -10.05 -15.45
CA SER A 74 -0.75 -10.39 -16.46
C SER A 74 -2.14 -9.84 -16.09
N CYS A 75 -2.51 -9.91 -14.80
CA CYS A 75 -3.78 -9.34 -14.31
C CYS A 75 -3.86 -7.81 -14.41
N ARG A 76 -2.74 -7.09 -14.54
CA ARG A 76 -2.74 -5.62 -14.73
C ARG A 76 -3.12 -5.18 -16.15
N HIS A 77 -3.32 -6.11 -17.08
CA HIS A 77 -3.76 -5.85 -18.44
C HIS A 77 -5.26 -5.97 -18.67
N HIS A 78 -6.10 -5.99 -17.63
CA HIS A 78 -7.53 -5.82 -17.87
C HIS A 78 -7.77 -4.42 -18.45
N PRO A 79 -8.19 -4.27 -19.73
CA PRO A 79 -8.52 -2.98 -20.28
C PRO A 79 -9.64 -2.39 -19.42
N ARG A 80 -9.51 -1.11 -19.06
CA ARG A 80 -10.47 -0.34 -18.26
C ARG A 80 -11.82 -0.09 -18.99
N SER A 81 -12.31 -1.02 -19.82
CA SER A 81 -13.48 -0.75 -20.67
C SER A 81 -14.84 -1.08 -20.06
N ASP A 82 -14.96 -1.83 -18.95
CA ASP A 82 -16.30 -2.22 -18.46
C ASP A 82 -16.47 -2.01 -16.95
N VAL A 83 -16.61 -0.74 -16.53
CA VAL A 83 -17.33 -0.37 -15.30
C VAL A 83 -18.66 0.25 -15.72
N ARG A 84 -19.51 -0.56 -16.33
CA ARG A 84 -20.93 -0.25 -16.56
C ARG A 84 -21.75 -1.51 -16.32
N ASP A 85 -22.68 -1.38 -15.38
CA ASP A 85 -23.95 -2.10 -15.29
C ASP A 85 -23.91 -3.62 -15.09
N ASP A 86 -23.69 -4.06 -13.84
CA ASP A 86 -24.23 -5.35 -13.35
C ASP A 86 -24.92 -5.14 -12.00
N LEU A 87 -25.91 -4.24 -12.00
CA LEU A 87 -27.00 -4.26 -11.05
C LEU A 87 -28.26 -4.79 -11.76
N SER A 88 -28.31 -6.10 -12.09
CA SER A 88 -29.55 -6.91 -12.15
C SER A 88 -29.29 -8.28 -12.79
N ALA A 89 -29.13 -9.33 -11.99
CA ALA A 89 -29.76 -10.64 -12.25
C ALA A 89 -29.58 -11.57 -11.04
N ASP A 90 -30.72 -11.97 -10.51
CA ASP A 90 -30.98 -12.92 -9.43
C ASP A 90 -30.83 -14.38 -9.89
N ALA A 91 -30.68 -15.26 -8.91
CA ALA A 91 -31.13 -16.66 -8.87
C ALA A 91 -30.39 -17.77 -9.64
N SER A 92 -29.79 -18.65 -8.82
CA SER A 92 -30.08 -20.09 -8.76
C SER A 92 -29.50 -21.03 -9.85
N ILE A 93 -29.30 -22.29 -9.41
CA ILE A 93 -29.12 -23.53 -10.19
C ILE A 93 -27.66 -23.99 -10.40
N VAL A 94 -27.17 -24.81 -9.47
CA VAL A 94 -26.31 -25.96 -9.82
C VAL A 94 -27.08 -27.23 -9.46
N PRO A 95 -27.60 -28.00 -10.43
CA PRO A 95 -28.10 -29.34 -10.21
C PRO A 95 -26.96 -30.34 -10.49
N GLY A 96 -26.84 -31.37 -9.65
CA GLY A 96 -25.84 -32.41 -9.80
C GLY A 96 -26.03 -33.29 -11.03
N SER A 97 -24.97 -34.01 -11.41
CA SER A 97 -24.93 -35.32 -12.09
C SER A 97 -23.45 -35.74 -12.10
N SER A 98 -23.04 -36.70 -11.26
CA SER A 98 -22.94 -38.13 -11.63
C SER A 98 -22.22 -38.37 -12.95
N LEU A 99 -20.95 -38.78 -12.86
CA LEU A 99 -20.37 -39.94 -13.52
C LEU A 99 -19.41 -40.62 -12.55
#